data_AF-A0A1E5JX03-F1
#
_entry.id   AF-A0A1E5JX03-F1
#
_cell.length_a   1.000
_cell.length_b   1.000
_cell.length_c   1.000
_cell.angle_alpha   90.00
_cell.angle_beta   90.00
_cell.angle_gamma   90.00
#
_symmetry.space_group_name_H-M   'P 1'
#
loop_
_entity.id
_entity.type
_entity.pdbx_description
1 polymer ?
#
loop_
_entity_poly.entity_id
_entity_poly.type
_entity_poly.pdbx_seq_one_letter_code
_entity_poly.pdbx_strand_id
1 'polypeptide(L)'
;MSILENIQSLCREHGISIPSLEKGLGLGKGSMYRWNTNSPSIDKLQKVANYFKVTLDEIIGWGSIYDIGWTIKDEREEQSLSIETLAIESDIPVSTLQEIEEDLIPLNSEQLKAITDVFGMTVQEHLVKYDMYDETIHEYFRGDVNAFVEFEKAKFKDAMKENNQQVETIAAHHDGEEWTEEEREEIERFKEFVRSKRQQQGD
;
A
#
# COMPACT_ATOMS: atom_id res chain seq x y z
N MET A 1 9.96 -11.01 0.84
CA MET A 1 10.35 -12.09 -0.09
C MET A 1 9.98 -11.73 -1.51
N SER A 2 10.48 -12.50 -2.47
CA SER A 2 10.30 -12.32 -3.91
C SER A 2 9.49 -13.47 -4.52
N ILE A 3 8.96 -13.28 -5.73
CA ILE A 3 8.18 -14.30 -6.46
C ILE A 3 8.94 -15.64 -6.54
N LEU A 4 10.25 -15.59 -6.81
CA LEU A 4 11.07 -16.80 -6.88
C LEU A 4 11.15 -17.53 -5.53
N GLU A 5 11.31 -16.80 -4.43
CA GLU A 5 11.44 -17.38 -3.08
C GLU A 5 10.12 -18.04 -2.66
N ASN A 6 8.97 -17.41 -2.96
CA ASN A 6 7.65 -17.98 -2.71
C ASN A 6 7.45 -19.30 -3.47
N ILE A 7 7.79 -19.31 -4.77
CA ILE A 7 7.72 -20.53 -5.59
C ILE A 7 8.70 -21.60 -5.09
N GLN A 8 9.89 -21.21 -4.62
CA GLN A 8 10.84 -22.15 -4.02
C GLN A 8 10.28 -22.77 -2.73
N SER A 9 9.56 -21.99 -1.92
CA SER A 9 8.88 -22.51 -0.73
C SER A 9 7.84 -23.56 -1.09
N LEU A 10 6.95 -23.24 -2.05
CA LEU A 10 5.95 -24.19 -2.57
C LEU A 10 6.60 -25.46 -3.15
N CYS A 11 7.73 -25.32 -3.86
CA CYS A 11 8.48 -26.48 -4.35
C CYS A 11 9.01 -27.37 -3.22
N ARG A 12 9.54 -26.78 -2.13
CA ARG A 12 10.04 -27.53 -0.96
C ARG A 12 8.92 -28.29 -0.27
N GLU A 13 7.79 -27.64 -0.05
CA GLU A 13 6.61 -28.25 0.58
C GLU A 13 6.08 -29.45 -0.21
N HIS A 14 6.04 -29.33 -1.55
CA HIS A 14 5.59 -30.41 -2.43
C HIS A 14 6.69 -31.41 -2.82
N GLY A 15 7.92 -31.28 -2.29
CA GLY A 15 9.03 -32.19 -2.57
C GLY A 15 9.50 -32.20 -4.04
N ILE A 16 9.32 -31.09 -4.76
CA ILE A 16 9.74 -30.96 -6.16
C ILE A 16 10.83 -29.90 -6.33
N SER A 17 11.51 -29.93 -7.49
CA SER A 17 12.51 -28.92 -7.84
C SER A 17 11.96 -27.91 -8.86
N ILE A 18 12.52 -26.69 -8.88
CA ILE A 18 12.17 -25.67 -9.88
C ILE A 18 12.32 -26.20 -11.33
N PRO A 19 13.40 -26.90 -11.72
CA PRO A 19 13.48 -27.49 -13.06
C PRO A 19 12.37 -28.50 -13.37
N SER A 20 11.95 -29.29 -12.38
CA SER A 20 10.82 -30.23 -12.53
C SER A 20 9.50 -29.47 -12.76
N LEU A 21 9.28 -28.38 -12.01
CA LEU A 21 8.13 -27.51 -12.16
C LEU A 21 8.10 -26.84 -13.54
N GLU A 22 9.22 -26.24 -13.97
CA GLU A 22 9.34 -25.61 -15.30
C GLU A 22 8.99 -26.60 -16.41
N LYS A 23 9.51 -27.84 -16.33
CA LYS A 23 9.19 -28.90 -17.28
C LYS A 23 7.70 -29.26 -17.25
N GLY A 24 7.11 -29.38 -16.06
CA GLY A 24 5.68 -29.69 -15.89
C GLY A 24 4.75 -28.60 -16.44
N LEU A 25 5.18 -27.34 -16.39
CA LEU A 25 4.41 -26.19 -16.88
C LEU A 25 4.69 -25.81 -18.34
N GLY A 26 5.62 -26.52 -19.00
CA GLY A 26 6.07 -26.21 -20.36
C GLY A 26 6.81 -24.88 -20.46
N LEU A 27 7.53 -24.50 -19.41
CA LEU A 27 8.31 -23.26 -19.34
C LEU A 27 9.77 -23.52 -19.77
N GLY A 28 10.42 -22.46 -20.26
CA GLY A 28 11.82 -22.52 -20.64
C GLY A 28 12.71 -22.83 -19.44
N LYS A 29 13.74 -23.67 -19.64
CA LYS A 29 14.69 -24.05 -18.59
C LYS A 29 15.37 -22.81 -17.99
N GLY A 30 15.33 -22.71 -16.67
CA GLY A 30 15.87 -21.60 -15.88
C GLY A 30 15.17 -20.27 -16.11
N SER A 31 13.94 -20.27 -16.64
CA SER A 31 13.13 -19.06 -16.79
C SER A 31 12.69 -18.49 -15.44
N MET A 32 12.31 -19.34 -14.49
CA MET A 32 11.81 -18.92 -13.18
C MET A 32 12.86 -18.21 -12.34
N TYR A 33 14.14 -18.61 -12.43
CA TYR A 33 15.23 -17.93 -11.72
C TYR A 33 15.39 -16.46 -12.10
N ARG A 34 14.83 -16.03 -13.24
CA ARG A 34 14.84 -14.63 -13.68
C ARG A 34 13.61 -13.85 -13.27
N TRP A 35 12.61 -14.44 -12.62
CA TRP A 35 11.31 -13.79 -12.37
C TRP A 35 11.37 -12.62 -11.38
N ASN A 36 12.44 -12.53 -10.58
CA ASN A 36 12.68 -11.37 -9.71
C ASN A 36 13.28 -10.18 -10.46
N THR A 37 13.94 -10.40 -11.59
CA THR A 37 14.57 -9.35 -12.40
C THR A 37 13.73 -9.03 -13.64
N ASN A 38 13.09 -10.04 -14.21
CA ASN A 38 12.23 -9.97 -15.38
C ASN A 38 10.85 -10.47 -14.99
N SER A 39 9.95 -9.52 -14.72
CA SER A 39 8.59 -9.83 -14.26
C SER A 39 7.91 -10.85 -15.18
N PRO A 40 7.40 -11.97 -14.64
CA PRO A 40 6.67 -12.96 -15.44
C PRO A 40 5.34 -12.39 -15.94
N SER A 41 4.79 -12.98 -17.00
CA SER A 41 3.43 -12.66 -17.44
C SER A 41 2.40 -13.30 -16.52
N ILE A 42 1.20 -12.70 -16.45
CA ILE A 42 0.09 -13.20 -15.65
C ILE A 42 -0.25 -14.67 -15.98
N ASP A 43 -0.21 -15.05 -17.26
CA ASP A 43 -0.46 -16.43 -17.70
C ASP A 43 0.52 -17.44 -17.08
N LYS A 44 1.79 -17.03 -16.90
CA LYS A 44 2.81 -17.90 -16.29
C LYS A 44 2.59 -18.03 -14.79
N LEU A 45 2.25 -16.93 -14.12
CA LEU A 45 1.91 -16.94 -12.70
C LEU A 45 0.67 -17.81 -12.45
N GLN A 46 -0.39 -17.66 -13.27
CA GLN A 46 -1.61 -18.45 -13.16
C GLN A 46 -1.36 -19.95 -13.33
N LYS A 47 -0.43 -20.34 -14.22
CA LYS A 47 -0.03 -21.76 -14.36
C LYS A 47 0.59 -22.31 -13.09
N VAL A 48 1.43 -21.53 -12.41
CA VAL A 48 2.03 -21.92 -11.14
C VAL A 48 0.96 -22.01 -10.05
N ALA A 49 0.07 -21.01 -9.96
CA ALA A 49 -1.04 -20.98 -9.00
C ALA A 49 -1.93 -22.23 -9.12
N ASN A 50 -2.36 -22.52 -10.35
CA ASN A 50 -3.21 -23.68 -10.65
C ASN A 50 -2.52 -25.02 -10.38
N TYR A 51 -1.18 -25.07 -10.50
CA TYR A 51 -0.39 -26.26 -10.22
C TYR A 51 -0.36 -26.57 -8.73
N PHE A 52 -0.08 -25.56 -7.89
CA PHE A 52 -0.01 -25.70 -6.43
C PHE A 52 -1.37 -25.58 -5.73
N LYS A 53 -2.44 -25.21 -6.45
CA LYS A 53 -3.78 -24.96 -5.88
C LYS A 53 -3.80 -23.79 -4.89
N VAL A 54 -2.98 -22.78 -5.18
CA VAL A 54 -2.84 -21.54 -4.42
C VAL A 54 -3.40 -20.35 -5.21
N THR A 55 -3.62 -19.23 -4.54
CA THR A 55 -3.99 -17.98 -5.20
C THR A 55 -2.79 -17.30 -5.89
N LEU A 56 -3.05 -16.33 -6.76
CA LEU A 56 -1.99 -15.49 -7.33
C LEU A 56 -1.29 -14.67 -6.25
N ASP A 57 -2.04 -14.21 -5.25
CA ASP A 57 -1.57 -13.38 -4.14
C ASP A 57 -0.51 -14.11 -3.31
N GLU A 58 -0.72 -15.41 -3.03
CA GLU A 58 0.27 -16.26 -2.38
C GLU A 58 1.58 -16.40 -3.19
N ILE A 59 1.53 -16.38 -4.52
CA ILE A 59 2.74 -16.43 -5.35
C ILE A 59 3.49 -15.11 -5.32
N ILE A 60 2.76 -14.00 -5.47
CA ILE A 60 3.37 -12.68 -5.57
C ILE A 60 3.73 -12.09 -4.20
N GLY A 61 3.19 -12.64 -3.11
CA GLY A 61 3.38 -12.14 -1.75
C GLY A 61 2.62 -10.83 -1.49
N TRP A 62 1.57 -10.55 -2.26
CA TRP A 62 0.71 -9.39 -2.00
C TRP A 62 -0.14 -9.67 -0.77
N GLY A 63 -0.13 -8.73 0.17
CA GLY A 63 -0.81 -8.87 1.45
C GLY A 63 -0.01 -9.59 2.54
N SER A 64 1.24 -9.98 2.28
CA SER A 64 2.16 -10.47 3.33
C SER A 64 2.68 -9.33 4.20
N ILE A 65 2.57 -9.48 5.51
CA ILE A 65 2.97 -8.55 6.55
C ILE A 65 4.16 -9.16 7.28
N TYR A 66 5.28 -8.45 7.28
CA TYR A 66 6.56 -8.86 7.86
C TYR A 66 6.86 -8.04 9.12
N ASP A 67 7.80 -8.51 9.93
CA ASP A 67 8.38 -7.79 11.08
C ASP A 67 7.35 -7.35 12.13
N ILE A 68 6.24 -8.10 12.23
CA ILE A 68 5.12 -7.85 13.13
C ILE A 68 4.94 -8.99 14.15
N GLY A 69 5.62 -10.12 13.97
CA GLY A 69 5.47 -11.32 14.82
C GLY A 69 5.69 -11.03 16.29
N TRP A 70 6.70 -10.22 16.61
CA TRP A 70 6.99 -9.80 17.98
C TRP A 70 5.83 -9.07 18.66
N THR A 71 5.02 -8.29 17.93
CA THR A 71 3.85 -7.58 18.50
C THR A 71 2.74 -8.53 18.89
N ILE A 72 2.52 -9.58 18.08
CA ILE A 72 1.52 -10.62 18.34
C ILE A 72 1.91 -11.38 19.61
N LYS A 73 3.19 -11.71 19.74
CA LYS A 73 3.74 -12.36 20.93
C LYS A 73 3.58 -11.50 22.18
N ASP A 74 3.97 -10.23 22.09
CA ASP A 74 3.92 -9.30 23.21
C ASP A 74 2.48 -9.09 23.70
N GLU A 75 1.52 -8.84 22.79
CA GLU A 75 0.11 -8.67 23.12
C GLU A 75 -0.48 -9.95 23.76
N ARG A 76 -0.17 -11.11 23.19
CA ARG A 76 -0.60 -12.41 23.73
C ARG A 76 -0.09 -12.60 25.17
N GLU A 77 1.18 -12.31 25.42
CA GLU A 77 1.80 -12.44 26.74
C GLU A 77 1.25 -11.41 27.74
N GLU A 78 1.02 -10.16 27.32
CA GLU A 78 0.41 -9.11 28.13
C GLU A 78 -1.00 -9.51 28.61
N GLN A 79 -1.80 -10.12 27.73
CA GLN A 79 -3.13 -10.62 28.05
C GLN A 79 -3.13 -12.00 28.75
N SER A 80 -1.96 -12.57 29.04
CA SER A 80 -1.80 -13.91 29.62
C SER A 80 -2.49 -15.03 28.80
N LEU A 81 -2.60 -14.84 27.48
CA LEU A 81 -3.13 -15.82 26.54
C LEU A 81 -2.07 -16.89 26.24
N SER A 82 -2.47 -18.16 26.24
CA SER A 82 -1.61 -19.24 25.73
C SER A 82 -1.66 -19.27 24.21
N ILE A 83 -0.58 -19.75 23.58
CA ILE A 83 -0.53 -19.89 22.13
C ILE A 83 -1.57 -20.89 21.60
N GLU A 84 -1.93 -21.89 22.41
CA GLU A 84 -2.99 -22.85 22.11
C GLU A 84 -4.37 -22.19 22.10
N THR A 85 -4.64 -21.28 23.05
CA THR A 85 -5.90 -20.52 23.06
C THR A 85 -5.99 -19.62 21.83
N LEU A 86 -4.92 -18.87 21.52
CA LEU A 86 -4.90 -18.01 20.33
C LEU A 86 -5.10 -18.82 19.04
N ALA A 87 -4.46 -19.99 18.93
CA ALA A 87 -4.63 -20.90 17.80
C ALA A 87 -6.09 -21.35 17.61
N ILE A 88 -6.74 -21.76 18.70
CA ILE A 88 -8.13 -22.23 18.69
C ILE A 88 -9.08 -21.10 18.28
N GLU A 89 -8.92 -19.90 18.84
CA GLU A 89 -9.87 -18.80 18.60
C GLU A 89 -9.65 -18.09 17.26
N SER A 90 -8.41 -18.04 16.75
CA SER A 90 -8.08 -17.45 15.45
C SER A 90 -8.24 -18.41 14.26
N ASP A 91 -8.47 -19.71 14.51
CA ASP A 91 -8.43 -20.78 13.50
C ASP A 91 -7.09 -20.88 12.76
N ILE A 92 -5.98 -20.61 13.48
CA ILE A 92 -4.61 -20.67 12.96
C ILE A 92 -3.85 -21.79 13.68
N PRO A 93 -3.16 -22.70 12.98
CA PRO A 93 -2.40 -23.76 13.63
C PRO A 93 -1.33 -23.20 14.58
N VAL A 94 -1.14 -23.87 15.73
CA VAL A 94 -0.11 -23.50 16.74
C VAL A 94 1.27 -23.36 16.11
N SER A 95 1.66 -24.30 15.23
CA SER A 95 2.96 -24.25 14.53
C SER A 95 3.10 -22.99 13.67
N THR A 96 2.03 -22.57 13.01
CA THR A 96 2.01 -21.36 12.19
C THR A 96 2.13 -20.12 13.06
N LEU A 97 1.42 -20.04 14.19
CA LEU A 97 1.57 -18.93 15.13
C LEU A 97 2.98 -18.85 15.73
N GLN A 98 3.62 -20.00 16.03
CA GLN A 98 5.00 -20.03 16.50
C GLN A 98 5.97 -19.47 15.46
N GLU A 99 5.85 -19.92 14.21
CA GLU A 99 6.68 -19.40 13.11
C GLU A 99 6.43 -17.91 12.85
N ILE A 100 5.18 -17.44 13.01
CA ILE A 100 4.84 -16.00 12.93
C ILE A 100 5.50 -15.22 14.06
N GLU A 101 5.34 -15.64 15.33
CA GLU A 101 5.88 -14.93 16.50
C GLU A 101 7.42 -14.87 16.50
N GLU A 102 8.08 -15.81 15.83
CA GLU A 102 9.53 -15.85 15.62
C GLU A 102 9.97 -15.12 14.34
N ASP A 103 9.05 -14.44 13.63
CA ASP A 103 9.25 -13.78 12.34
C ASP A 103 9.89 -14.69 11.27
N LEU A 104 9.66 -16.01 11.37
CA LEU A 104 10.12 -17.01 10.40
C LEU A 104 9.25 -17.03 9.15
N ILE A 105 7.96 -16.72 9.30
CA ILE A 105 7.01 -16.57 8.19
C ILE A 105 6.22 -15.26 8.34
N PRO A 106 5.86 -14.59 7.24
CA PRO A 106 4.91 -13.49 7.28
C PRO A 106 3.51 -14.02 7.52
N LEU A 107 2.63 -13.15 8.02
CA LEU A 107 1.19 -13.40 8.01
C LEU A 107 0.48 -12.55 6.95
N ASN A 108 -0.74 -12.92 6.60
CA ASN A 108 -1.58 -12.13 5.70
C ASN A 108 -2.58 -11.26 6.48
N SER A 109 -3.30 -10.38 5.77
CA SER A 109 -4.29 -9.49 6.38
C SER A 109 -5.46 -10.20 7.06
N GLU A 110 -5.85 -11.39 6.60
CA GLU A 110 -6.93 -12.17 7.22
C GLU A 110 -6.46 -12.76 8.54
N GLN A 111 -5.23 -13.30 8.58
CA GLN A 111 -4.59 -13.80 9.80
C GLN A 111 -4.40 -12.68 10.81
N LEU A 112 -3.93 -11.49 10.39
CA LEU A 112 -3.73 -10.36 11.29
C LEU A 112 -5.05 -9.96 11.93
N LYS A 113 -6.09 -9.84 11.10
CA LYS A 113 -7.44 -9.52 11.57
C LYS A 113 -7.95 -10.56 12.56
N ALA A 114 -7.83 -11.85 12.24
CA ALA A 114 -8.28 -12.92 13.13
C ALA A 114 -7.56 -12.88 14.49
N ILE A 115 -6.25 -12.65 14.50
CA ILE A 115 -5.45 -12.51 15.72
C ILE A 115 -5.89 -11.28 16.53
N THR A 116 -6.03 -10.11 15.90
CA THR A 116 -6.42 -8.89 16.61
C THR A 116 -7.85 -8.96 17.14
N ASP A 117 -8.76 -9.63 16.41
CA ASP A 117 -10.13 -9.87 16.87
C ASP A 117 -10.14 -10.68 18.19
N VAL A 118 -9.25 -11.68 18.34
CA VAL A 118 -9.06 -12.44 19.59
C VAL A 118 -8.54 -11.54 20.72
N PHE A 119 -7.62 -10.63 20.40
CA PHE A 119 -7.13 -9.64 21.36
C PHE A 119 -8.15 -8.56 21.73
N GLY A 120 -9.32 -8.55 21.07
CA GLY A 120 -10.37 -7.56 21.32
C GLY A 120 -10.06 -6.18 20.77
N MET A 121 -9.24 -6.11 19.72
CA MET A 121 -8.84 -4.85 19.06
C MET A 121 -8.94 -4.94 17.54
N THR A 122 -9.05 -3.77 16.90
CA THR A 122 -8.91 -3.65 15.46
C THR A 122 -7.44 -3.72 15.05
N VAL A 123 -7.21 -4.06 13.78
CA VAL A 123 -5.85 -4.03 13.18
C VAL A 123 -5.21 -2.65 13.35
N GLN A 124 -5.97 -1.57 13.21
CA GLN A 124 -5.47 -0.20 13.37
C GLN A 124 -5.05 0.08 14.80
N GLU A 125 -5.85 -0.33 15.80
CA GLU A 125 -5.52 -0.16 17.21
C GLU A 125 -4.24 -0.92 17.58
N HIS A 126 -4.08 -2.15 17.07
CA HIS A 126 -2.86 -2.94 17.23
C HIS A 126 -1.64 -2.22 16.66
N LEU A 127 -1.71 -1.78 15.40
CA LEU A 127 -0.60 -1.10 14.74
C LEU A 127 -0.22 0.22 15.43
N VAL A 128 -1.19 0.98 15.93
CA VAL A 128 -0.94 2.21 16.69
C VAL A 128 -0.32 1.91 18.05
N LYS A 129 -0.82 0.89 18.77
CA LYS A 129 -0.28 0.49 20.08
C LYS A 129 1.22 0.17 20.00
N TYR A 130 1.62 -0.49 18.93
CA TYR A 130 3.00 -0.97 18.71
C TYR A 130 3.87 -0.04 17.85
N ASP A 131 3.42 1.21 17.60
CA ASP A 131 4.15 2.21 16.81
C ASP A 131 4.57 1.70 15.41
N MET A 132 3.76 0.80 14.83
CA MET A 132 3.96 0.24 13.50
C MET A 132 3.28 1.06 12.40
N TYR A 133 2.60 2.13 12.77
CA TYR A 133 2.01 3.08 11.84
C TYR A 133 2.97 4.26 11.66
N ASP A 134 3.65 4.32 10.51
CA ASP A 134 4.69 5.32 10.16
C ASP A 134 4.21 6.79 10.21
N GLU A 135 2.90 6.99 10.28
CA GLU A 135 2.39 8.32 10.60
C GLU A 135 2.53 8.56 12.10
N THR A 136 3.73 8.98 12.51
CA THR A 136 3.94 9.58 13.82
C THR A 136 2.83 10.60 14.05
N ILE A 137 1.98 10.32 15.04
CA ILE A 137 0.90 11.23 15.43
C ILE A 137 1.57 12.55 15.78
N HIS A 138 1.46 13.52 14.88
CA HIS A 138 2.17 14.80 15.01
C HIS A 138 1.86 15.37 16.39
N GLU A 139 2.87 15.92 17.09
CA GLU A 139 2.77 16.42 18.47
C GLU A 139 1.58 17.38 18.70
N TYR A 140 1.09 18.00 17.63
CA TYR A 140 -0.10 18.84 17.58
C TYR A 140 -1.34 18.13 18.14
N PHE A 141 -1.47 16.82 17.91
CA PHE A 141 -2.59 16.00 18.37
C PHE A 141 -2.39 15.45 19.79
N ARG A 142 -1.22 15.63 20.42
CA ARG A 142 -0.93 15.20 21.80
C ARG A 142 -1.28 13.73 22.08
N GLY A 143 -1.10 12.85 21.08
CA GLY A 143 -1.45 11.43 21.17
C GLY A 143 -2.95 11.12 21.05
N ASP A 144 -3.80 12.09 20.69
CA ASP A 144 -5.21 11.83 20.39
C ASP A 144 -5.35 11.17 19.01
N VAL A 145 -5.38 9.83 19.04
CA VAL A 145 -5.50 8.96 17.87
C VAL A 145 -6.76 9.27 17.06
N ASN A 146 -7.88 9.52 17.73
CA ASN A 146 -9.16 9.75 17.04
C ASN A 146 -9.14 11.08 16.27
N ALA A 147 -8.60 12.13 16.88
CA ALA A 147 -8.43 13.43 16.22
C ALA A 147 -7.48 13.35 15.02
N PHE A 148 -6.40 12.57 15.12
CA PHE A 148 -5.47 12.34 14.02
C PHE A 148 -6.12 11.57 12.85
N VAL A 149 -6.85 10.50 13.17
CA VAL A 149 -7.57 9.70 12.16
C VAL A 149 -8.66 10.52 11.45
N GLU A 150 -9.41 11.35 12.17
CA GLU A 150 -10.39 12.26 11.55
C GLU A 150 -9.71 13.30 10.65
N PHE A 151 -8.56 13.82 11.05
CA PHE A 151 -7.77 14.75 10.25
C PHE A 151 -7.27 14.14 8.94
N GLU A 152 -6.65 12.96 8.97
CA GLU A 152 -6.18 12.28 7.75
C GLU A 152 -7.36 11.85 6.85
N LYS A 153 -8.48 11.40 7.43
CA LYS A 153 -9.73 11.15 6.67
C LYS A 153 -10.23 12.40 5.94
N ALA A 154 -10.18 13.57 6.59
CA ALA A 154 -10.58 14.84 5.97
C ALA A 154 -9.64 15.22 4.83
N LYS A 155 -8.32 15.16 5.06
CA LYS A 155 -7.28 15.43 4.06
C LYS A 155 -7.39 14.51 2.84
N PHE A 156 -7.63 13.21 3.06
CA PHE A 156 -7.86 12.26 1.96
C PHE A 156 -9.14 12.58 1.17
N LYS A 157 -10.23 12.95 1.87
CA LYS A 157 -11.49 13.36 1.22
C LYS A 157 -11.33 14.63 0.39
N ASP A 158 -10.53 15.57 0.87
CA ASP A 158 -10.23 16.82 0.14
C ASP A 158 -9.32 16.55 -1.06
N ALA A 159 -8.29 15.71 -0.92
CA ALA A 159 -7.46 15.25 -2.04
C ALA A 159 -8.27 14.48 -3.10
N MET A 160 -9.26 13.69 -2.69
CA MET A 160 -10.18 13.02 -3.61
C MET A 160 -11.18 13.96 -4.29
N LYS A 161 -11.50 15.11 -3.68
CA LYS A 161 -12.27 16.19 -4.33
C LYS A 161 -11.43 16.95 -5.35
N GLU A 162 -10.14 17.18 -5.06
CA GLU A 162 -9.24 17.89 -5.98
C GLU A 162 -9.05 17.14 -7.31
N ASN A 163 -9.16 15.80 -7.34
CA ASN A 163 -9.09 15.04 -8.59
C ASN A 163 -10.34 15.18 -9.49
N ASN A 164 -11.40 15.85 -9.00
CA ASN A 164 -12.61 16.17 -9.77
C ASN A 164 -12.89 17.69 -9.87
N GLN A 165 -11.94 18.52 -9.42
CA GLN A 165 -11.89 19.92 -9.82
C GLN A 165 -10.71 20.04 -10.77
N GLN A 166 -11.00 20.09 -12.07
CA GLN A 166 -10.13 20.86 -12.96
C GLN A 166 -9.86 22.17 -12.22
N VAL A 167 -8.60 22.43 -11.91
CA VAL A 167 -8.17 23.79 -11.62
C VAL A 167 -8.56 24.56 -12.87
N GLU A 168 -9.73 25.22 -12.82
CA GLU A 168 -10.04 26.31 -13.72
C GLU A 168 -8.98 27.34 -13.41
N THR A 169 -7.86 27.17 -14.11
CA THR A 169 -6.91 28.24 -14.28
C THR A 169 -7.77 29.35 -14.83
N ILE A 170 -7.96 30.43 -14.06
CA ILE A 170 -8.48 31.69 -14.60
C ILE A 170 -7.36 32.29 -15.46
N ALA A 171 -6.84 31.51 -16.40
CA ALA A 171 -6.37 32.05 -17.65
C ALA A 171 -7.65 32.56 -18.30
N ALA A 172 -7.69 33.86 -18.58
CA ALA A 172 -8.77 34.46 -19.34
C ALA A 172 -8.78 33.86 -20.76
N HIS A 173 -9.30 32.64 -20.88
CA HIS A 173 -9.86 32.11 -22.11
C HIS A 173 -11.16 32.86 -22.32
N HIS A 174 -11.07 34.01 -23.01
CA HIS A 174 -12.22 34.56 -23.72
C HIS A 174 -12.48 33.63 -24.91
N ASP A 175 -13.14 32.51 -24.64
CA ASP A 175 -13.69 31.65 -25.69
C ASP A 175 -14.93 32.34 -26.27
N GLY A 176 -14.76 33.03 -27.40
CA GLY A 176 -15.85 33.20 -28.38
C GLY A 176 -16.47 34.58 -28.58
N GLU A 177 -16.00 35.65 -27.93
CA GLU A 177 -16.44 37.03 -28.27
C GLU A 177 -15.28 37.83 -28.90
N GLU A 178 -15.48 38.31 -30.13
CA GLU A 178 -14.54 39.23 -30.78
C GLU A 178 -14.57 40.57 -30.05
N TRP A 179 -13.46 40.93 -29.39
CA TRP A 179 -13.28 42.24 -28.78
C TRP A 179 -13.59 43.35 -29.78
N THR A 180 -14.42 44.30 -29.37
CA THR A 180 -14.67 45.52 -30.14
C THR A 180 -13.36 46.31 -30.30
N GLU A 181 -13.29 47.14 -31.34
CA GLU A 181 -12.11 47.98 -31.58
C GLU A 181 -11.83 48.91 -30.38
N GLU A 182 -12.89 49.39 -29.74
CA GLU A 182 -12.82 50.26 -28.56
C GLU A 182 -12.15 49.57 -27.36
N GLU A 183 -12.49 48.30 -27.11
CA GLU A 183 -11.89 47.49 -26.04
C GLU A 183 -10.43 47.15 -26.34
N ARG A 184 -10.09 46.87 -27.61
CA ARG A 184 -8.70 46.62 -28.03
C ARG A 184 -7.83 47.84 -27.84
N GLU A 185 -8.33 49.02 -28.20
CA GLU A 185 -7.62 50.27 -27.96
C GLU A 185 -7.41 50.55 -26.47
N GLU A 186 -8.41 50.24 -25.63
CA GLU A 186 -8.30 50.43 -24.18
C GLU A 186 -7.24 49.51 -23.55
N ILE A 187 -7.17 48.27 -24.02
CA ILE A 187 -6.14 47.32 -23.62
C ILE A 187 -4.73 47.81 -24.03
N GLU A 188 -4.57 48.36 -25.24
CA GLU A 188 -3.29 48.93 -25.66
C GLU A 188 -2.90 50.17 -24.84
N ARG A 189 -3.85 51.08 -24.57
CA ARG A 189 -3.63 52.21 -23.66
C ARG A 189 -3.18 51.76 -22.27
N PHE A 190 -3.79 50.68 -21.75
CA PHE A 190 -3.41 50.13 -20.45
C PHE A 190 -1.99 49.53 -20.47
N LYS A 191 -1.60 48.83 -21.54
CA LYS A 191 -0.23 48.32 -21.69
C LYS A 191 0.80 49.44 -21.73
N GLU A 192 0.52 50.53 -22.43
CA GLU A 192 1.40 51.71 -22.48
C GLU A 192 1.51 52.39 -21.12
N PHE A 193 0.40 52.54 -20.39
CA PHE A 193 0.39 53.07 -19.02
C PHE A 193 1.27 52.24 -18.09
N VAL A 194 1.16 50.91 -18.12
CA VAL A 194 1.98 50.02 -17.29
C VAL A 194 3.46 50.11 -17.67
N ARG A 195 3.80 50.21 -18.97
CA ARG A 195 5.19 50.42 -19.43
C ARG A 195 5.73 51.77 -18.95
N SER A 196 4.94 52.83 -19.01
CA SER A 196 5.30 54.16 -18.52
C SER A 196 5.56 54.17 -17.01
N LYS A 197 4.73 53.47 -16.22
CA LYS A 197 4.93 53.32 -14.77
C LYS A 197 6.22 52.59 -14.42
N ARG A 198 6.61 51.57 -15.21
CA ARG A 198 7.89 50.87 -15.02
C ARG A 198 9.10 51.74 -15.34
N GLN A 199 9.00 52.64 -16.31
CA GLN A 199 10.05 53.61 -16.63
C GLN A 199 10.17 54.73 -15.59
N GLN A 200 9.09 55.12 -14.92
CA GLN A 200 9.11 56.14 -13.86
C GLN A 200 9.52 55.63 -12.48
N GLN A 201 9.55 54.30 -12.26
CA GLN A 201 10.03 53.67 -11.02
C GLN A 201 11.47 53.14 -11.14
N GLY A 202 12.14 53.40 -12.26
CA GLY A 202 13.54 53.06 -12.50
C GLY A 202 14.40 54.31 -12.68
N ASP A 203 14.48 55.13 -11.63
CA ASP A 203 15.57 56.07 -11.28
C ASP A 203 15.60 56.23 -9.75
#